data_AF-A0A947WTW8-F1
#
_entry.id   AF-A0A947WTW8-F1
#
_cell.length_a   1.000
_cell.length_b   1.000
_cell.length_c   1.000
_cell.angle_alpha   90.00
_cell.angle_beta   90.00
_cell.angle_gamma   90.00
#
_symmetry.space_group_name_H-M   'P 1'
#
loop_
_entity.id
_entity.type
_entity.pdbx_description
1 polymer ?
#
loop_
_entity_poly.entity_id
_entity_poly.type
_entity_poly.pdbx_seq_one_letter_code
_entity_poly.pdbx_strand_id
1 'polypeptide(L)'
;MDFPDDWFKRHGWTPHTVFNAGVGDRDGLTLLFVRVEDRQGISRLVCFCSEDGRTNWEIDEDTIFTGEEREEGYGVEDPRLTWIDTLREWAIVYTHYSIYGPLVSIATTESFKRFNYLGNVLPPENKDAALFPEPINGYWWLIHRP
;
A
#
# COMPACT_ATOMS: atom_id res chain seq x y z
N MET A 1 11.55 -6.40 -15.47
CA MET A 1 12.21 -5.68 -14.37
C MET A 1 13.10 -6.71 -13.70
N ASP A 2 14.41 -6.53 -13.77
CA ASP A 2 15.33 -7.39 -13.03
C ASP A 2 15.36 -6.83 -11.60
N PHE A 3 14.67 -7.52 -10.69
CA PHE A 3 14.66 -7.13 -9.29
C PHE A 3 16.02 -7.48 -8.67
N PRO A 4 16.64 -6.59 -7.89
CA PRO A 4 17.82 -6.95 -7.14
C PRO A 4 17.40 -7.94 -6.04
N ASP A 5 17.54 -9.22 -6.35
CA ASP A 5 17.38 -10.38 -5.47
C ASP A 5 18.04 -10.15 -4.09
N ASP A 6 19.15 -9.43 -4.10
CA ASP A 6 19.94 -9.08 -2.92
C ASP A 6 19.20 -8.16 -1.96
N TRP A 7 18.32 -7.27 -2.44
CA TRP A 7 17.57 -6.37 -1.55
C TRP A 7 16.61 -7.14 -0.65
N PHE A 8 15.79 -8.03 -1.19
CA PHE A 8 14.84 -8.82 -0.40
C PHE A 8 15.57 -9.76 0.57
N LYS A 9 16.66 -10.39 0.12
CA LYS A 9 17.50 -11.26 0.96
C LYS A 9 18.07 -10.50 2.17
N ARG A 10 18.53 -9.25 1.99
CA ARG A 10 19.00 -8.40 3.10
C ARG A 10 17.92 -8.10 4.13
N HIS A 11 16.64 -8.12 3.73
CA HIS A 11 15.48 -7.89 4.60
C HIS A 11 14.88 -9.19 5.17
N GLY A 12 15.50 -10.35 4.92
CA GLY A 12 15.15 -11.61 5.59
C GLY A 12 13.97 -12.37 4.97
N TRP A 13 13.56 -12.05 3.74
CA TRP A 13 12.51 -12.78 3.04
C TRP A 13 12.80 -12.92 1.54
N THR A 14 12.05 -13.79 0.85
CA THR A 14 12.23 -14.04 -0.58
C THR A 14 10.91 -13.79 -1.28
N PRO A 15 10.87 -12.89 -2.29
CA PRO A 15 9.66 -12.63 -3.04
C PRO A 15 9.29 -13.88 -3.86
N HIS A 16 7.99 -14.06 -4.04
CA HIS A 16 7.41 -15.05 -4.93
C HIS A 16 6.71 -14.37 -6.10
N THR A 17 5.86 -13.38 -5.83
CA THR A 17 5.09 -12.65 -6.84
C THR A 17 5.09 -11.15 -6.54
N VAL A 18 5.14 -10.31 -7.58
CA VAL A 18 5.12 -8.84 -7.52
C VAL A 18 4.00 -8.33 -8.43
N PHE A 19 2.95 -7.72 -7.88
CA PHE A 19 1.73 -7.39 -8.63
C PHE A 19 0.87 -6.33 -7.92
N ASN A 20 -0.30 -6.01 -8.47
CA ASN A 20 -1.36 -5.15 -7.88
C ASN A 20 -0.84 -3.87 -7.19
N ALA A 21 -0.15 -3.03 -7.95
CA ALA A 21 0.41 -1.79 -7.44
C ALA A 21 -0.63 -0.68 -7.34
N GLY A 22 -0.56 0.09 -6.25
CA GLY A 22 -1.06 1.46 -6.21
C GLY A 22 -0.09 2.39 -6.93
N VAL A 23 -0.58 3.46 -7.53
CA VAL A 23 0.25 4.43 -8.27
C VAL A 23 0.09 5.84 -7.68
N GLY A 24 1.20 6.57 -7.60
CA GLY A 24 1.23 7.93 -7.10
C GLY A 24 2.46 8.69 -7.60
N ASP A 25 2.72 9.82 -6.96
CA ASP A 25 3.92 10.63 -7.16
C ASP A 25 4.67 10.76 -5.83
N ARG A 26 5.99 10.83 -5.91
CA ARG A 26 6.82 11.25 -4.80
C ARG A 26 8.01 12.05 -5.29
N ASP A 27 8.10 13.31 -4.85
CA ASP A 27 9.20 14.21 -5.16
C ASP A 27 9.45 14.35 -6.68
N GLY A 28 8.37 14.28 -7.49
CA GLY A 28 8.44 14.34 -8.96
C GLY A 28 8.79 13.02 -9.64
N LEU A 29 8.90 11.93 -8.90
CA LEU A 29 9.08 10.57 -9.42
C LEU A 29 7.73 9.86 -9.48
N THR A 30 7.53 9.06 -10.53
CA THR A 30 6.42 8.10 -10.55
C THR A 30 6.66 7.04 -9.50
N LEU A 31 5.71 6.88 -8.58
CA LEU A 31 5.76 5.89 -7.51
C LEU A 31 4.77 4.76 -7.79
N LEU A 32 5.23 3.51 -7.62
CA LEU A 32 4.40 2.33 -7.48
C LEU A 32 4.54 1.81 -6.05
N PHE A 33 3.40 1.68 -5.35
CA PHE A 33 3.33 1.00 -4.06
C PHE A 33 2.83 -0.42 -4.31
N VAL A 34 3.77 -1.34 -4.40
CA VAL A 34 3.57 -2.65 -5.03
C VAL A 34 3.33 -3.71 -3.98
N ARG A 35 2.33 -4.57 -4.23
CA ARG A 35 2.15 -5.79 -3.45
C ARG A 35 3.23 -6.80 -3.84
N VAL A 36 4.00 -7.20 -2.84
CA VAL A 36 4.97 -8.28 -2.95
C VAL A 36 4.58 -9.39 -2.00
N GLU A 37 4.25 -10.54 -2.57
CA GLU A 37 3.93 -11.76 -1.85
C GLU A 37 5.19 -12.61 -1.69
N ASP A 38 5.48 -13.07 -0.48
CA ASP A 38 6.59 -13.99 -0.22
C ASP A 38 6.20 -15.47 -0.43
N ARG A 39 7.17 -16.38 -0.32
CA ARG A 39 6.94 -17.82 -0.50
C ARG A 39 6.04 -18.47 0.57
N GLN A 40 5.70 -17.76 1.63
CA GLN A 40 4.74 -18.19 2.65
C GLN A 40 3.33 -17.64 2.38
N GLY A 41 3.15 -16.85 1.31
CA GLY A 41 1.88 -16.21 0.96
C GLY A 41 1.62 -14.91 1.71
N ILE A 42 2.60 -14.37 2.45
CA ILE A 42 2.43 -13.11 3.19
C ILE A 42 2.76 -11.94 2.27
N SER A 43 1.78 -11.05 2.10
CA SER A 43 1.90 -9.84 1.28
C SER A 43 2.40 -8.65 2.10
N ARG A 44 3.33 -7.89 1.51
CA ARG A 44 3.84 -6.60 2.00
C ARG A 44 3.76 -5.57 0.89
N LEU A 45 3.69 -4.30 1.23
CA LEU A 45 3.73 -3.22 0.24
C LEU A 45 5.11 -2.55 0.23
N VAL A 46 5.68 -2.38 -0.95
CA VAL A 46 7.04 -1.84 -1.16
C VAL A 46 6.99 -0.73 -2.20
N CYS A 47 7.70 0.38 -1.99
CA CYS A 47 7.76 1.45 -2.98
C CYS A 47 8.82 1.18 -4.04
N PHE A 48 8.42 1.41 -5.28
CA PHE A 48 9.28 1.49 -6.44
C PHE A 48 9.12 2.86 -7.07
N CYS A 49 10.22 3.53 -7.38
CA CYS A 49 10.21 4.86 -8.00
C CYS A 49 10.89 4.82 -9.37
N SER A 50 10.41 5.65 -10.29
CA SER A 50 10.99 5.84 -11.62
C SER A 50 10.81 7.29 -12.06
N GLU A 51 11.82 7.84 -12.72
CA GLU A 51 11.77 9.19 -13.31
C GLU A 51 10.77 9.28 -14.48
N ASP A 52 10.67 8.23 -15.30
CA ASP A 52 9.86 8.23 -16.52
C ASP A 52 8.56 7.41 -16.39
N GLY A 53 8.38 6.71 -15.26
CA GLY A 53 7.25 5.83 -14.98
C GLY A 53 7.16 4.61 -15.89
N ARG A 54 8.25 4.26 -16.60
CA ARG A 54 8.29 3.17 -17.60
C ARG A 54 9.48 2.25 -17.40
N THR A 55 10.65 2.79 -17.12
CA THR A 55 11.93 2.07 -17.03
C THR A 55 12.69 2.47 -15.77
N ASN A 56 13.85 1.84 -15.54
CA ASN A 56 14.78 2.20 -14.46
C ASN A 56 14.12 2.34 -13.09
N TRP A 57 13.27 1.38 -12.74
CA TRP A 57 12.60 1.37 -11.46
C TRP A 57 13.58 0.99 -10.34
N GLU A 58 13.59 1.80 -9.29
CA GLU A 58 14.41 1.58 -8.10
C GLU A 58 13.52 1.30 -6.89
N ILE A 59 13.92 0.34 -6.05
CA ILE A 59 13.26 0.10 -4.75
C ILE A 59 13.70 1.19 -3.79
N ASP A 60 12.77 1.84 -3.12
CA ASP A 60 13.13 2.67 -1.97
C ASP A 60 13.44 1.79 -0.76
N GLU A 61 14.71 1.79 -0.36
CA GLU A 61 15.25 0.86 0.64
C GLU A 61 14.56 0.93 2.01
N ASP A 62 13.94 2.06 2.34
CA ASP A 62 13.27 2.26 3.64
C ASP A 62 11.76 1.94 3.61
N THR A 63 11.23 1.36 2.52
CA THR A 63 9.78 1.26 2.31
C THR A 63 9.29 -0.18 2.36
N ILE A 64 9.10 -0.69 3.58
CA ILE A 64 8.35 -1.93 3.80
C ILE A 64 7.16 -1.60 4.69
N PHE A 65 5.97 -1.67 4.10
CA PHE A 65 4.72 -1.54 4.82
C PHE A 65 4.11 -2.92 5.04
N THR A 66 3.98 -3.27 6.32
CA THR A 66 3.40 -4.54 6.78
C THR A 66 2.07 -4.36 7.47
N GLY A 67 1.54 -3.13 7.53
CA GLY A 67 0.40 -2.82 8.37
C GLY A 67 0.74 -2.67 9.86
N GLU A 68 -0.29 -2.61 10.69
CA GLU A 68 -0.15 -2.59 12.16
C GLU A 68 -0.04 -4.02 12.74
N GLU A 69 0.98 -4.26 13.60
CA GLU A 69 1.43 -5.59 14.04
C GLU A 69 0.37 -6.51 14.65
N ARG A 70 -0.74 -5.98 15.20
CA ARG A 70 -1.71 -6.78 15.95
C ARG A 70 -2.84 -7.36 15.10
N GLU A 71 -3.32 -6.61 14.12
CA GLU A 71 -4.53 -6.99 13.36
C GLU A 71 -4.25 -7.36 11.90
N GLU A 72 -3.09 -6.95 11.36
CA GLU A 72 -2.76 -7.06 9.93
C GLU A 72 -1.66 -8.10 9.64
N GLY A 73 -1.35 -8.96 10.63
CA GLY A 73 -0.23 -9.91 10.59
C GLY A 73 -0.30 -11.01 9.51
N TYR A 74 -1.42 -11.13 8.79
CA TYR A 74 -1.57 -12.07 7.66
C TYR A 74 -1.33 -11.43 6.30
N GLY A 75 -0.98 -10.15 6.28
CA GLY A 75 -0.55 -9.44 5.08
C GLY A 75 -1.48 -8.30 4.69
N VAL A 76 -0.89 -7.40 3.91
CA VAL A 76 -1.51 -6.19 3.37
C VAL A 76 -1.48 -6.24 1.85
N GLU A 77 -2.59 -5.90 1.21
CA GLU A 77 -2.82 -6.18 -0.19
C GLU A 77 -3.47 -5.00 -0.93
N ASP A 78 -3.12 -4.92 -2.22
CA ASP A 78 -3.82 -4.14 -3.25
C ASP A 78 -4.10 -2.68 -2.84
N PRO A 79 -3.05 -1.86 -2.59
CA PRO A 79 -3.22 -0.48 -2.15
C PRO A 79 -3.82 0.40 -3.25
N ARG A 80 -4.73 1.28 -2.86
CA ARG A 80 -5.23 2.39 -3.66
C ARG A 80 -4.73 3.68 -3.02
N LEU A 81 -3.97 4.44 -3.79
CA LEU A 81 -3.36 5.68 -3.34
C LEU A 81 -4.23 6.86 -3.75
N THR A 82 -4.44 7.79 -2.83
CA THR A 82 -5.21 9.00 -3.07
C THR A 82 -4.53 10.17 -2.39
N TRP A 83 -4.05 11.14 -3.15
CA TRP A 83 -3.48 12.37 -2.59
C TRP A 83 -4.60 13.25 -2.02
N ILE A 84 -4.44 13.70 -0.77
CA ILE A 84 -5.37 14.59 -0.10
C ILE A 84 -4.71 15.96 0.07
N ASP A 85 -5.10 16.93 -0.77
CA ASP A 85 -4.49 18.25 -0.80
C ASP A 85 -4.57 19.01 0.54
N THR A 86 -5.67 18.87 1.26
CA THR A 86 -5.91 19.57 2.54
C THR A 86 -5.05 19.03 3.67
N LEU A 87 -4.67 17.76 3.61
CA LEU A 87 -3.79 17.11 4.59
C LEU A 87 -2.33 17.11 4.15
N ARG A 88 -2.06 17.30 2.85
CA ARG A 88 -0.73 17.15 2.24
C ARG A 88 -0.16 15.75 2.44
N GLU A 89 -1.03 14.75 2.42
CA GLU A 89 -0.71 13.35 2.63
C GLU A 89 -1.35 12.46 1.57
N TRP A 90 -0.72 11.33 1.29
CA TRP A 90 -1.32 10.20 0.61
C TRP A 90 -2.17 9.40 1.60
N ALA A 91 -3.45 9.21 1.27
CA ALA A 91 -4.25 8.15 1.84
C ALA A 91 -4.00 6.85 1.08
N ILE A 92 -3.79 5.78 1.85
CA ILE A 92 -3.57 4.42 1.37
C ILE A 92 -4.77 3.62 1.86
N VAL A 93 -5.65 3.27 0.93
CA VAL A 93 -6.74 2.31 1.20
C VAL A 93 -6.24 0.95 0.77
N TYR A 94 -6.24 -0.02 1.68
CA TYR A 94 -5.69 -1.35 1.40
C TYR A 94 -6.53 -2.44 2.06
N THR A 95 -6.42 -3.65 1.54
CA THR A 95 -6.97 -4.82 2.19
C THR A 95 -5.97 -5.32 3.23
N HIS A 96 -6.38 -5.52 4.47
CA HIS A 96 -5.60 -6.25 5.45
C HIS A 96 -6.27 -7.58 5.78
N TYR A 97 -5.47 -8.62 5.99
CA TYR A 97 -5.98 -9.92 6.41
C TYR A 97 -5.79 -10.10 7.90
N SER A 98 -6.89 -10.46 8.55
CA SER A 98 -6.93 -10.84 9.96
C SER A 98 -7.32 -12.32 10.09
N ILE A 99 -7.28 -12.84 11.32
CA ILE A 99 -7.84 -14.17 11.64
C ILE A 99 -9.35 -14.27 11.35
N TYR A 100 -10.05 -13.14 11.21
CA TYR A 100 -11.49 -13.08 10.96
C TYR A 100 -11.84 -12.85 9.49
N GLY A 101 -10.84 -12.83 8.61
CA GLY A 101 -11.00 -12.59 7.18
C GLY A 101 -10.51 -11.21 6.74
N PRO A 102 -10.78 -10.86 5.46
CA PRO A 102 -10.29 -9.64 4.84
C PRO A 102 -11.11 -8.42 5.25
N LEU A 103 -10.38 -7.34 5.50
CA LEU A 103 -10.89 -6.07 5.97
C LEU A 103 -10.29 -4.93 5.16
N VAL A 104 -10.99 -3.79 5.10
CA VAL A 104 -10.46 -2.57 4.48
C VAL A 104 -9.93 -1.65 5.58
N SER A 105 -8.66 -1.29 5.46
CA SER A 105 -7.98 -0.31 6.32
C SER A 105 -7.59 0.94 5.55
N ILE A 106 -7.39 2.03 6.30
CA ILE A 106 -6.75 3.23 5.80
C ILE A 106 -5.51 3.56 6.64
N ALA A 107 -4.43 3.94 5.96
CA ALA A 107 -3.29 4.63 6.55
C ALA A 107 -3.00 5.90 5.76
N THR A 108 -2.31 6.87 6.37
CA THR A 108 -1.84 8.07 5.68
C THR A 108 -0.33 8.23 5.78
N THR A 109 0.27 8.90 4.79
CA THR A 109 1.70 9.18 4.77
C THR A 109 2.05 10.39 3.89
N GLU A 110 3.03 11.18 4.32
CA GLU A 110 3.65 12.21 3.48
C GLU A 110 4.75 11.65 2.57
N SER A 111 5.35 10.50 2.93
CA SER A 111 6.66 10.08 2.39
C SER A 111 6.78 8.61 2.03
N PHE A 112 5.81 7.78 2.41
CA PHE A 112 5.87 6.31 2.35
C PHE A 112 6.97 5.66 3.20
N LYS A 113 7.59 6.42 4.13
CA LYS A 113 8.56 5.90 5.12
C LYS A 113 7.98 5.80 6.53
N ARG A 114 7.01 6.66 6.83
CA ARG A 114 6.26 6.67 8.10
C ARG A 114 4.78 6.73 7.79
N PHE A 115 4.02 5.96 8.53
CA PHE A 115 2.58 5.78 8.29
C PHE A 115 1.82 6.11 9.56
N ASN A 116 0.73 6.85 9.40
CA ASN A 116 -0.27 7.07 10.42
C ASN A 116 -1.45 6.12 10.13
N TYR A 117 -1.68 5.17 11.03
CA TYR A 117 -2.73 4.16 10.86
C TYR A 117 -4.06 4.72 11.34
N LEU A 118 -5.07 4.69 10.48
CA LEU A 118 -6.45 5.02 10.83
C LEU A 118 -7.27 3.75 11.17
N GLY A 119 -6.75 2.58 10.79
CA GLY A 119 -7.32 1.28 11.09
C GLY A 119 -8.45 0.90 10.15
N ASN A 120 -9.25 -0.08 10.60
CA ASN A 120 -10.40 -0.59 9.87
C ASN A 120 -11.47 0.49 9.66
N VAL A 121 -11.99 0.60 8.43
CA VAL A 121 -13.06 1.54 8.08
C VAL A 121 -14.35 0.88 7.57
N LEU A 122 -14.35 -0.44 7.39
CA LEU A 122 -15.50 -1.21 6.91
C LEU A 122 -15.65 -2.56 7.62
N PRO A 123 -16.89 -3.03 7.86
CA PRO A 123 -17.13 -4.37 8.38
C PRO A 123 -16.59 -5.50 7.47
N PRO A 124 -16.17 -6.65 8.04
CA PRO A 124 -15.82 -7.85 7.27
C PRO A 124 -17.05 -8.52 6.63
N GLU A 125 -16.89 -9.29 5.55
CA GLU A 125 -15.71 -9.34 4.68
C GLU A 125 -15.78 -8.20 3.65
N ASN A 126 -14.69 -7.48 3.42
CA ASN A 126 -14.67 -6.44 2.39
C ASN A 126 -13.29 -6.26 1.75
N LYS A 127 -13.27 -5.88 0.47
CA LYS A 127 -12.07 -5.63 -0.34
C LYS A 127 -12.34 -4.56 -1.40
N ASP A 128 -11.30 -4.24 -2.16
CA ASP A 128 -11.40 -3.42 -3.37
C ASP A 128 -11.99 -2.03 -3.13
N ALA A 129 -11.59 -1.42 -2.02
CA ALA A 129 -12.02 -0.08 -1.67
C ALA A 129 -11.06 1.01 -2.18
N ALA A 130 -11.60 2.18 -2.47
CA ALA A 130 -10.84 3.38 -2.81
C ALA A 130 -11.51 4.63 -2.23
N LEU A 131 -10.69 5.59 -1.82
CA LEU A 131 -11.13 6.86 -1.27
C LEU A 131 -11.25 7.92 -2.37
N PHE A 132 -12.27 8.77 -2.29
CA PHE A 132 -12.35 9.94 -3.16
C PHE A 132 -11.31 11.01 -2.74
N PRO A 133 -10.73 11.75 -3.69
CA PRO A 133 -9.66 12.72 -3.39
C PRO A 133 -10.14 13.95 -2.62
N GLU A 134 -11.46 14.21 -2.63
CA GLU A 134 -12.06 15.35 -1.95
C GLU A 134 -13.40 14.97 -1.28
N PRO A 135 -13.81 15.69 -0.23
CA PRO A 135 -15.13 15.51 0.37
C PRO A 135 -16.25 15.90 -0.59
N ILE A 136 -17.31 15.10 -0.63
CA ILE A 136 -18.53 15.40 -1.39
C ILE A 136 -19.63 15.74 -0.36
N ASN A 137 -20.17 16.94 -0.44
CA ASN A 137 -21.14 17.50 0.52
C ASN A 137 -20.63 17.51 1.98
N GLY A 138 -19.33 17.73 2.18
CA GLY A 138 -18.71 17.81 3.51
C GLY A 138 -18.36 16.46 4.15
N TYR A 139 -18.52 15.35 3.42
CA TYR A 139 -18.20 14.00 3.89
C TYR A 139 -17.15 13.34 3.00
N TRP A 140 -16.31 12.50 3.59
CA TRP A 140 -15.43 11.60 2.86
C TRP A 140 -16.22 10.41 2.31
N TRP A 141 -15.93 10.04 1.06
CA TRP A 141 -16.61 8.94 0.38
C TRP A 141 -15.61 7.85 0.02
N LEU A 142 -16.04 6.61 0.18
CA LEU A 142 -15.30 5.41 -0.17
C LEU A 142 -16.15 4.62 -1.17
N ILE A 143 -15.58 4.24 -2.31
CA ILE A 143 -16.17 3.18 -3.15
C ILE A 143 -15.64 1.85 -2.64
N HIS A 144 -16.51 0.84 -2.49
CA HIS A 144 -16.13 -0.48 -1.96
C HIS A 144 -17.03 -1.59 -2.53
N ARG A 145 -16.63 -2.85 -2.35
CA ARG A 145 -17.35 -4.03 -2.85
C ARG A 145 -17.63 -5.04 -1.71
N PRO A 146 -18.79 -4.94 -1.04
CA PRO A 146 -19.26 -5.95 -0.09
C PRO A 146 -19.47 -7.33 -0.74
#